data_AF-A0A9P6V3N9-F1
#
_entry.id   AF-A0A9P6V3N9-F1
#
_cell.length_a   1.000
_cell.length_b   1.000
_cell.length_c   1.000
_cell.angle_alpha   90.00
_cell.angle_beta   90.00
_cell.angle_gamma   90.00
#
_symmetry.space_group_name_H-M   'P 1'
#
loop_
_entity.id
_entity.type
_entity.pdbx_description
1 polymer ?
#
loop_
_entity_poly.entity_id
_entity_poly.type
_entity_poly.pdbx_seq_one_letter_code
_entity_poly.pdbx_strand_id
1 'polypeptide(L)'
;MYLDIACVGATARDILAFGKASWSNYVPDSKDWNEGKIKAPFKVMPVLTITSPSNGKEAIIAESVPVDHYLARKFALLGSNEWEEMTIKALYNNIHHLRERSLTRVTLTYPEKRREALEWFMKVALPTFLENHEFHLKANGSNGYYLGDKVG
;
A
#
# COMPACT_ATOMS: atom_id res chain seq x y z
N MET A 1 7.12 -14.30 -12.14
CA MET A 1 6.98 -14.93 -10.81
C MET A 1 6.36 -13.91 -9.87
N TYR A 2 5.08 -14.08 -9.52
CA TYR A 2 4.51 -13.35 -8.39
C TYR A 2 4.89 -14.11 -7.12
N LEU A 3 5.30 -13.39 -6.09
CA LEU A 3 5.72 -13.98 -4.82
C LEU A 3 4.52 -13.99 -3.87
N ASP A 4 4.26 -15.12 -3.22
CA ASP A 4 3.26 -15.23 -2.15
C ASP A 4 3.77 -14.51 -0.88
N ILE A 5 3.73 -13.18 -0.91
CA ILE A 5 4.22 -12.30 0.16
C ILE A 5 3.25 -11.15 0.40
N ALA A 6 3.29 -10.57 1.61
CA ALA A 6 2.43 -9.47 2.00
C ALA A 6 2.60 -8.25 1.07
N CYS A 7 3.83 -7.74 0.95
CA CYS A 7 4.31 -6.66 0.06
C CYS A 7 3.24 -5.61 -0.31
N VAL A 8 3.21 -5.16 -1.57
CA VAL A 8 2.34 -4.09 -2.07
C VAL A 8 0.86 -4.47 -2.18
N GLY A 9 0.49 -5.72 -1.92
CA GLY A 9 -0.91 -6.17 -1.92
C GLY A 9 -1.54 -6.25 -0.52
N ALA A 10 -0.75 -6.05 0.55
CA ALA A 10 -1.24 -6.19 1.93
C ALA A 10 -2.29 -5.14 2.28
N THR A 11 -2.00 -3.87 2.02
CA THR A 11 -2.91 -2.74 2.32
C THR A 11 -4.30 -2.95 1.72
N ALA A 12 -4.39 -3.34 0.45
CA ALA A 12 -5.65 -3.63 -0.21
C ALA A 12 -6.46 -4.73 0.51
N ARG A 13 -5.80 -5.80 0.94
CA ARG A 13 -6.43 -6.90 1.68
C ARG A 13 -6.90 -6.45 3.06
N ASP A 14 -6.11 -5.64 3.76
CA ASP A 14 -6.46 -5.08 5.07
C ASP A 14 -7.68 -4.15 4.97
N ILE A 15 -7.73 -3.29 3.95
CA ILE A 15 -8.88 -2.41 3.68
C ILE A 15 -10.13 -3.24 3.33
N LEU A 16 -10.00 -4.27 2.50
CA LEU A 16 -11.12 -5.17 2.17
C LEU A 16 -11.66 -5.90 3.40
N ALA A 17 -10.76 -6.35 4.29
CA ALA A 17 -11.12 -6.98 5.55
C ALA A 17 -11.80 -5.99 6.51
N PHE A 18 -11.25 -4.78 6.64
CA PHE A 18 -11.85 -3.69 7.41
C PHE A 18 -13.28 -3.39 6.95
N GLY A 19 -13.46 -3.27 5.63
CA GLY A 19 -14.75 -3.05 4.99
C GLY A 19 -15.70 -4.25 5.02
N LYS A 20 -15.27 -5.39 5.58
CA LYS A 20 -16.02 -6.67 5.59
C LYS A 20 -16.51 -7.05 4.18
N ALA A 21 -15.69 -6.78 3.17
CA ALA A 21 -16.04 -7.04 1.78
C ALA A 21 -16.14 -8.56 1.52
N SER A 22 -16.96 -8.96 0.56
CA SER A 22 -16.87 -10.29 -0.05
C SER A 22 -15.84 -10.24 -1.18
N TRP A 23 -14.72 -10.94 -1.02
CA TRP A 23 -13.62 -10.94 -2.00
C TRP A 23 -12.86 -12.27 -1.96
N SER A 24 -12.06 -12.55 -2.99
CA SER A 24 -11.15 -13.68 -3.04
C SER A 24 -9.73 -13.21 -3.33
N ASN A 25 -8.75 -13.90 -2.74
CA ASN A 25 -7.33 -13.69 -3.04
C ASN A 25 -6.88 -14.74 -4.05
N TYR A 26 -6.22 -14.31 -5.12
CA TYR A 26 -5.61 -15.21 -6.09
C TYR A 26 -4.15 -14.83 -6.31
N VAL A 27 -3.26 -15.78 -6.04
CA VAL A 27 -1.81 -15.66 -6.20
C VAL A 27 -1.43 -16.48 -7.43
N PRO A 28 -1.17 -15.86 -8.59
CA PRO A 28 -0.84 -16.60 -9.81
C PRO A 28 0.50 -17.31 -9.66
N ASP A 29 0.56 -18.55 -10.14
CA ASP A 29 1.85 -19.21 -10.34
C ASP A 29 2.53 -18.71 -11.63
N SER A 30 3.73 -19.23 -11.92
CA SER A 30 4.48 -18.85 -13.12
C SER A 30 3.77 -19.26 -14.42
N LYS A 31 2.99 -20.34 -14.42
CA LYS A 31 2.23 -20.80 -15.59
C LYS A 31 1.06 -19.87 -15.86
N ASP A 32 0.27 -19.56 -14.84
CA ASP A 32 -0.87 -18.64 -14.91
C ASP A 32 -0.45 -17.26 -15.44
N TRP A 33 0.72 -16.79 -15.00
CA TRP A 33 1.33 -15.54 -15.48
C TRP A 33 1.72 -15.61 -16.96
N ASN A 34 2.45 -16.65 -17.37
CA ASN A 34 2.94 -16.81 -18.74
C ASN A 34 1.79 -17.03 -19.74
N GLU A 35 0.72 -17.70 -19.31
CA GLU A 35 -0.50 -17.93 -20.10
C GLU A 35 -1.43 -16.71 -20.11
N GLY A 36 -1.13 -15.65 -19.34
CA GLY A 36 -1.92 -14.41 -19.33
C GLY A 36 -3.30 -14.56 -18.70
N LYS A 37 -3.48 -15.51 -17.77
CA LYS A 37 -4.78 -15.74 -17.11
C LYS A 37 -5.25 -14.55 -16.28
N ILE A 38 -4.30 -13.81 -15.72
CA ILE A 38 -4.60 -12.53 -15.06
C ILE A 38 -4.54 -11.43 -16.11
N LYS A 39 -5.66 -10.71 -16.24
CA LYS A 39 -5.70 -9.42 -16.92
C LYS A 39 -4.95 -8.40 -16.07
N ALA A 40 -3.62 -8.37 -16.19
CA ALA A 40 -2.75 -7.46 -15.47
C ALA A 40 -2.31 -6.33 -16.40
N PRO A 41 -2.99 -5.17 -16.41
CA PRO A 41 -2.49 -3.97 -17.07
C PRO A 41 -1.04 -3.72 -16.65
N PHE A 42 -0.21 -3.33 -17.61
CA PHE A 42 1.23 -3.08 -17.42
C PHE A 42 2.07 -4.31 -16.99
N LYS A 43 1.48 -5.51 -16.91
CA LYS A 43 2.16 -6.73 -16.44
C LYS A 43 2.74 -6.56 -15.04
N VAL A 44 2.00 -5.89 -14.16
CA VAL A 44 2.36 -5.71 -12.75
C VAL A 44 1.26 -6.20 -11.82
N MET A 45 1.62 -6.39 -10.55
CA MET A 45 0.70 -6.73 -9.46
C MET A 45 0.91 -5.73 -8.30
N PRO A 46 -0.09 -5.46 -7.46
CA PRO A 46 -1.41 -6.10 -7.41
C PRO A 46 -2.37 -5.61 -8.51
N VAL A 47 -3.45 -6.37 -8.70
CA VAL A 47 -4.57 -6.04 -9.58
C VAL A 47 -5.87 -6.29 -8.81
N LEU A 48 -6.79 -5.33 -8.85
CA LEU A 48 -8.14 -5.46 -8.32
C LEU A 48 -9.13 -5.58 -9.48
N THR A 49 -9.85 -6.70 -9.54
CA THR A 49 -10.99 -6.89 -10.45
C THR A 49 -12.29 -6.67 -9.69
N ILE A 50 -13.14 -5.78 -10.20
CA ILE A 50 -14.43 -5.44 -9.61
C ILE A 50 -15.51 -5.84 -10.59
N THR A 51 -16.40 -6.75 -10.19
CA THR A 51 -17.55 -7.15 -10.99
C THR A 51 -18.77 -6.31 -10.61
N SER A 52 -19.38 -5.67 -11.60
CA SER A 52 -20.63 -4.94 -11.43
C SER A 52 -21.78 -5.90 -11.13
N PRO A 53 -22.52 -5.71 -10.03
CA PRO A 53 -23.65 -6.59 -9.70
C PRO A 53 -24.84 -6.41 -10.65
N SER A 54 -24.95 -5.27 -11.35
CA SER A 54 -26.11 -4.98 -12.21
C SER A 54 -25.98 -5.54 -13.63
N ASN A 55 -24.76 -5.71 -14.14
CA ASN A 55 -24.54 -6.09 -15.54
C ASN A 55 -23.38 -7.07 -15.74
N GLY A 56 -22.73 -7.53 -14.66
CA GLY A 56 -21.62 -8.48 -14.72
C GLY A 56 -20.34 -7.95 -15.36
N LYS A 57 -20.26 -6.67 -15.75
CA LYS A 57 -19.05 -6.10 -16.34
C LYS A 57 -17.93 -6.00 -15.31
N GLU A 58 -16.72 -6.30 -15.75
CA GLU A 58 -15.51 -6.20 -14.94
C GLU A 58 -14.81 -4.85 -15.17
N ALA A 59 -14.43 -4.18 -14.08
CA ALA A 59 -13.46 -3.10 -14.08
C ALA A 59 -12.16 -3.61 -13.44
N ILE A 60 -11.01 -3.23 -14.00
CA ILE A 60 -9.70 -3.70 -13.56
C ILE A 60 -8.85 -2.49 -13.19
N ILE A 61 -8.31 -2.51 -11.98
CA ILE A 61 -7.41 -1.49 -11.45
C ILE A 61 -6.07 -2.16 -11.19
N ALA A 62 -5.02 -1.70 -11.84
CA ALA A 62 -3.64 -2.11 -11.58
C ALA A 62 -2.93 -1.05 -10.73
N GLU A 63 -1.75 -1.42 -10.20
CA GLU A 63 -0.93 -0.64 -9.27
C GLU A 63 -1.52 -0.57 -7.85
N SER A 64 -0.65 -0.70 -6.85
CA SER A 64 -1.06 -0.71 -5.43
C SER A 64 -1.75 0.59 -5.02
N VAL A 65 -1.13 1.75 -5.25
CA VAL A 65 -1.66 3.05 -4.80
C VAL A 65 -3.07 3.35 -5.34
N PRO A 66 -3.37 3.20 -6.66
CA PRO A 66 -4.74 3.35 -7.16
C PRO A 66 -5.74 2.36 -6.57
N VAL A 67 -5.34 1.09 -6.38
CA VAL A 67 -6.18 0.07 -5.73
C VAL A 67 -6.52 0.48 -4.30
N ASP A 68 -5.51 0.86 -3.51
CA ASP A 68 -5.67 1.25 -2.12
C ASP A 68 -6.54 2.51 -1.99
N HIS A 69 -6.33 3.53 -2.81
CA HIS A 69 -7.16 4.74 -2.81
C HIS A 69 -8.62 4.45 -3.21
N TYR A 70 -8.85 3.59 -4.19
CA TYR A 70 -10.22 3.19 -4.56
C TYR A 70 -10.93 2.51 -3.38
N LEU A 71 -10.26 1.55 -2.74
CA LEU A 71 -10.81 0.81 -1.61
C LEU A 71 -10.99 1.71 -0.37
N ALA A 72 -10.01 2.55 -0.06
CA ALA A 72 -10.09 3.51 1.04
C ALA A 72 -11.28 4.46 0.86
N ARG A 73 -11.49 4.98 -0.36
CA ARG A 73 -12.68 5.78 -0.66
C ARG A 73 -13.97 4.97 -0.46
N LYS A 74 -14.01 3.74 -0.97
CA LYS A 74 -15.18 2.86 -0.89
C LYS A 74 -15.61 2.56 0.55
N PHE A 75 -14.65 2.48 1.47
CA PHE A 75 -14.90 2.21 2.89
C PHE A 75 -14.74 3.44 3.79
N ALA A 76 -14.83 4.65 3.22
CA ALA A 76 -14.85 5.93 3.95
C ALA A 76 -13.61 6.19 4.83
N LEU A 77 -12.42 5.79 4.36
CA LEU A 77 -11.13 5.96 5.01
C LEU A 77 -10.34 7.18 4.51
N LEU A 78 -10.86 7.97 3.56
CA LEU A 78 -10.16 9.14 3.01
C LEU A 78 -10.64 10.48 3.59
N GLY A 79 -11.16 10.46 4.82
CA GLY A 79 -11.75 11.65 5.43
C GLY A 79 -13.08 12.07 4.79
N SER A 80 -13.52 13.26 5.16
CA SER A 80 -14.84 13.84 4.84
C SER A 80 -14.79 14.96 3.80
N ASN A 81 -13.60 15.50 3.55
CA ASN A 81 -13.37 16.62 2.65
C ASN A 81 -12.04 16.49 1.93
N GLU A 82 -11.84 17.33 0.91
CA GLU A 82 -10.66 17.30 0.03
C GLU A 82 -9.34 17.51 0.80
N TRP A 83 -9.34 18.37 1.81
CA TRP A 83 -8.15 18.65 2.61
C TRP A 83 -7.74 17.44 3.45
N GLU A 84 -8.70 16.76 4.07
CA GLU A 84 -8.45 15.52 4.82
C GLU A 84 -7.96 14.41 3.89
N GLU A 85 -8.61 14.24 2.74
CA GLU A 85 -8.23 13.24 1.74
C GLU A 85 -6.79 13.46 1.25
N MET A 86 -6.42 14.69 0.92
CA MET A 86 -5.07 15.02 0.48
C MET A 86 -4.04 14.72 1.57
N THR A 87 -4.33 15.11 2.81
CA THR A 87 -3.46 14.86 3.98
C THR A 87 -3.22 13.37 4.18
N ILE A 88 -4.29 12.58 4.19
CA ILE A 88 -4.23 11.12 4.35
C ILE A 88 -3.39 10.49 3.23
N LYS A 89 -3.64 10.87 1.98
CA LYS A 89 -2.87 10.35 0.83
C LYS A 89 -1.40 10.72 0.88
N ALA A 90 -1.06 11.92 1.36
CA ALA A 90 0.33 12.35 1.50
C ALA A 90 1.07 11.51 2.55
N LEU A 91 0.45 11.29 3.71
CA LEU A 91 0.99 10.43 4.77
C LEU A 91 1.12 8.97 4.31
N TYR A 92 0.09 8.45 3.65
CA TYR A 92 0.09 7.12 3.06
C TYR A 92 1.23 6.93 2.07
N ASN A 93 1.38 7.86 1.11
CA ASN A 93 2.40 7.76 0.09
C ASN A 93 3.84 7.88 0.66
N ASN A 94 4.03 8.55 1.80
CA ASN A 94 5.34 8.60 2.46
C ASN A 94 5.81 7.21 2.94
N ILE A 95 4.89 6.30 3.28
CA ILE A 95 5.22 4.91 3.64
C ILE A 95 5.90 4.20 2.46
N HIS A 96 5.44 4.44 1.23
CA HIS A 96 6.08 3.89 0.03
C HIS A 96 7.48 4.44 -0.18
N HIS A 97 7.75 5.69 0.18
CA HIS A 97 9.09 6.25 0.13
C HIS A 97 10.06 5.55 1.08
N LEU A 98 9.64 5.23 2.31
CA LEU A 98 10.46 4.42 3.23
C LEU A 98 10.69 3.02 2.67
N ARG A 99 9.62 2.36 2.21
CA ARG A 99 9.68 1.01 1.60
C ARG A 99 10.65 0.96 0.43
N GLU A 100 10.59 1.95 -0.45
CA GLU A 100 11.45 2.02 -1.62
C GLU A 100 12.91 2.18 -1.22
N ARG A 101 13.20 3.03 -0.23
CA ARG A 101 14.56 3.19 0.30
C ARG A 101 15.06 1.90 0.97
N SER A 102 14.24 1.21 1.76
CA SER A 102 14.64 -0.06 2.35
C SER A 102 14.92 -1.11 1.28
N LEU A 103 14.04 -1.23 0.29
CA LEU A 103 14.19 -2.21 -0.77
C LEU A 103 15.44 -1.95 -1.62
N THR A 104 15.59 -0.73 -2.14
CA THR A 104 16.65 -0.41 -3.10
C THR A 104 18.01 -0.24 -2.43
N ARG A 105 18.08 0.36 -1.24
CA ARG A 105 19.36 0.66 -0.59
C ARG A 105 19.83 -0.45 0.34
N VAL A 106 18.93 -1.24 0.91
CA VAL A 106 19.29 -2.29 1.89
C VAL A 106 19.15 -3.67 1.27
N THR A 107 17.97 -4.01 0.75
CA THR A 107 17.70 -5.38 0.28
C THR A 107 18.42 -5.72 -1.03
N LEU A 108 18.25 -4.85 -2.04
CA LEU A 108 18.76 -5.06 -3.40
C LEU A 108 20.18 -4.51 -3.63
N THR A 109 20.85 -4.05 -2.57
CA THR A 109 22.23 -3.55 -2.65
C THR A 109 23.25 -4.69 -2.78
N TYR A 110 24.47 -4.33 -3.15
CA TYR A 110 25.58 -5.28 -3.25
C TYR A 110 25.88 -5.95 -1.89
N PRO A 111 26.16 -7.27 -1.84
CA PRO A 111 26.33 -7.99 -0.59
C PRO A 111 27.34 -7.35 0.39
N GLU A 112 28.47 -6.85 -0.11
CA GLU A 112 29.51 -6.20 0.67
C GLU A 112 29.09 -4.84 1.24
N LYS A 113 28.10 -4.19 0.64
CA LYS A 113 27.53 -2.91 1.10
C LYS A 113 26.32 -3.08 2.00
N ARG A 114 25.75 -4.28 2.10
CA ARG A 114 24.49 -4.52 2.83
C ARG A 114 24.56 -4.15 4.31
N ARG A 115 25.68 -4.44 4.99
CA ARG A 115 25.86 -4.07 6.41
C ARG A 115 25.86 -2.55 6.61
N GLU A 116 26.66 -1.84 5.82
CA GLU A 116 26.75 -0.37 5.85
C GLU A 116 25.39 0.26 5.54
N ALA A 117 24.69 -0.24 4.51
CA ALA A 117 23.37 0.24 4.14
C ALA A 117 22.31 -0.01 5.22
N LEU A 118 22.34 -1.18 5.86
CA LEU A 118 21.45 -1.49 6.99
C LEU A 118 21.73 -0.57 8.17
N GLU A 119 23.01 -0.33 8.50
CA GLU A 119 23.38 0.61 9.57
C GLU A 119 22.89 2.02 9.28
N TRP A 120 23.06 2.52 8.05
CA TRP A 120 22.51 3.82 7.66
C TRP A 120 20.98 3.83 7.77
N PHE A 121 20.30 2.79 7.31
CA PHE A 121 18.84 2.71 7.39
C PHE A 121 18.37 2.76 8.86
N MET A 122 18.99 1.97 9.73
CA MET A 122 18.62 1.89 11.15
C MET A 122 18.97 3.15 11.95
N LYS A 123 20.07 3.83 11.62
CA LYS A 123 20.55 5.00 12.37
C LYS A 123 20.05 6.33 11.83
N VAL A 124 19.64 6.37 10.55
CA VAL A 124 19.27 7.62 9.87
C VAL A 124 17.87 7.53 9.27
N ALA A 125 17.67 6.67 8.27
CA ALA A 125 16.44 6.69 7.48
C ALA A 125 15.18 6.37 8.30
N LEU A 126 15.24 5.31 9.12
CA LEU A 126 14.11 4.89 9.95
C LEU A 126 13.84 5.88 11.09
N PRO A 127 14.83 6.33 11.89
CA PRO A 127 14.59 7.36 12.91
C PRO A 127 14.00 8.65 12.35
N THR A 128 14.50 9.16 11.23
CA THR A 128 13.94 10.37 10.59
C THR A 128 12.50 10.16 10.11
N PHE A 129 12.18 8.99 9.56
CA PHE A 129 10.80 8.66 9.20
C PHE A 129 9.88 8.64 10.43
N LEU A 130 10.30 7.98 11.50
CA LEU A 130 9.54 7.91 12.75
C LEU A 130 9.33 9.29 13.37
N GLU A 131 10.36 10.14 13.40
CA GLU A 131 10.28 11.51 13.91
C GLU A 131 9.26 12.35 13.12
N ASN A 132 9.28 12.27 11.79
CA ASN A 132 8.31 12.97 10.93
C ASN A 132 6.88 12.47 11.17
N HIS A 133 6.67 11.17 11.27
CA HIS A 133 5.35 10.60 11.52
C HIS A 133 4.84 10.91 12.94
N GLU A 134 5.72 10.90 13.94
CA GLU A 134 5.41 11.29 15.31
C GLU A 134 5.05 12.78 15.41
N PHE A 135 5.68 13.64 14.63
CA PHE A 135 5.29 15.05 14.52
C PHE A 135 3.82 15.20 14.09
N HIS A 136 3.39 14.47 13.06
CA HIS A 136 1.99 14.52 12.61
C HIS A 136 1.02 13.95 13.66
N LEU A 137 1.38 12.87 14.35
CA LEU A 137 0.57 12.31 15.43
C LEU A 137 0.41 13.28 16.60
N LYS A 138 1.50 13.94 17.01
CA LYS A 138 1.47 14.98 18.06
C LYS A 138 0.66 16.20 17.64
N ALA A 139 0.76 16.61 16.37
CA ALA A 139 -0.03 17.71 15.83
C ALA A 139 -1.54 17.42 15.86
N ASN A 140 -1.94 16.15 15.73
CA ASN A 140 -3.32 15.68 15.91
C ASN A 140 -3.67 15.37 17.39
N GLY A 141 -2.86 15.80 18.35
CA GLY A 141 -3.13 15.65 19.79
C GLY A 141 -2.76 14.29 20.39
N SER A 142 -1.95 13.48 19.70
CA SER A 142 -1.48 12.18 20.17
C SER A 142 -2.62 11.22 20.54
N ASN A 143 -3.76 11.31 19.86
CA ASN A 143 -4.95 10.52 20.13
C ASN A 143 -4.96 9.14 19.45
N GLY A 144 -3.83 8.73 18.85
CA GLY A 144 -3.69 7.45 18.14
C GLY A 144 -4.07 7.48 16.65
N TYR A 145 -4.53 8.61 16.13
CA TYR A 145 -4.87 8.78 14.72
C TYR A 145 -4.01 9.86 14.07
N TYR A 146 -3.69 9.68 12.79
CA TYR A 146 -2.99 10.72 12.02
C TYR A 146 -3.86 11.95 11.78
N LEU A 147 -5.18 11.77 11.71
CA LEU A 147 -6.11 12.84 11.44
C LEU A 147 -7.46 12.57 12.12
N GLY A 148 -8.03 13.59 12.77
CA GLY A 148 -9.33 13.46 13.44
C GLY A 148 -9.26 12.45 14.57
N ASP A 149 -10.30 11.65 14.76
CA ASP A 149 -10.49 10.73 15.88
C ASP A 149 -10.86 9.29 15.46
N LYS A 150 -10.58 8.94 14.21
CA LYS A 150 -10.92 7.65 13.62
C LYS A 150 -9.90 7.19 12.60
N VAL A 151 -9.97 5.91 12.23
CA VAL A 151 -9.11 5.31 11.21
C VAL A 151 -9.32 6.01 9.87
N GLY A 152 -8.21 6.45 9.27
CA GLY A 152 -8.09 7.10 7.97
C GLY A 152 -6.65 7.07 7.49
#